data_AF-A0A2S9FQ43-F1
#
_entry.id   AF-A0A2S9FQ43-F1
#
_cell.length_a   1.000
_cell.length_b   1.000
_cell.length_c   1.000
_cell.angle_alpha   90.00
_cell.angle_beta   90.00
_cell.angle_gamma   90.00
#
_symmetry.space_group_name_H-M   'P 1'
#
loop_
_entity.id
_entity.type
_entity.pdbx_description
1 polymer ?
#
loop_
_entity_poly.entity_id
_entity_poly.type
_entity_poly.pdbx_seq_one_letter_code
_entity_poly.pdbx_strand_id
1 'polypeptide(L)'
;TAVDAQMYWMSDSVPNDQFLVYAFDGPTGDLDQAIATVRRRAQACADLGVCIADTGFWTYPVWAPCGVGADQVAVHDLADATWAECLTAVAGLVEAQLDARVMTW
;
A
#
# COMPACT_ATOMS: atom_id res chain seq x y z
N THR A 1 -19.91 -1.76 -1.58
CA THR A 1 -21.09 -2.47 -2.15
C THR A 1 -21.04 -3.93 -1.74
N ALA A 2 -22.07 -4.75 -2.03
CA ALA A 2 -22.02 -6.20 -1.72
C ALA A 2 -20.86 -6.91 -2.45
N VAL A 3 -20.52 -6.45 -3.66
CA VAL A 3 -19.37 -6.96 -4.44
C VAL A 3 -18.05 -6.60 -3.75
N ASP A 4 -17.89 -5.34 -3.33
CA ASP A 4 -16.66 -4.93 -2.63
C ASP A 4 -16.47 -5.68 -1.30
N ALA A 5 -17.57 -5.92 -0.57
CA ALA A 5 -17.54 -6.72 0.65
C ALA A 5 -17.11 -8.17 0.39
N GLN A 6 -17.63 -8.79 -0.67
CA GLN A 6 -17.21 -10.13 -1.08
C GLN A 6 -15.72 -10.16 -1.45
N MET A 7 -15.24 -9.20 -2.24
CA MET A 7 -13.83 -9.11 -2.63
C MET A 7 -12.91 -8.96 -1.41
N TYR A 8 -13.28 -8.11 -0.46
CA TYR A 8 -12.55 -7.96 0.80
C TYR A 8 -12.54 -9.26 1.62
N TRP A 9 -13.68 -9.91 1.82
CA TRP A 9 -13.70 -11.15 2.61
C TRP A 9 -12.91 -12.28 1.95
N MET A 10 -12.84 -12.32 0.62
CA MET A 10 -12.02 -13.29 -0.08
C MET A 10 -10.52 -12.98 -0.01
N SER A 11 -10.11 -11.72 0.22
CA SER A 11 -8.69 -11.35 0.21
C SER A 11 -7.87 -12.02 1.31
N ASP A 12 -8.52 -12.39 2.42
CA ASP A 12 -7.93 -13.16 3.52
C ASP A 12 -7.52 -14.59 3.09
N SER A 13 -8.24 -15.16 2.11
CA SER A 13 -7.96 -16.50 1.58
C SER A 13 -7.18 -16.46 0.26
N VAL A 14 -7.41 -15.43 -0.55
CA VAL A 14 -6.80 -15.23 -1.87
C VAL A 14 -6.20 -13.82 -1.91
N PRO A 15 -4.91 -13.69 -1.59
CA PRO A 15 -4.16 -12.44 -1.72
C PRO A 15 -4.45 -11.72 -3.03
N ASN A 16 -4.74 -10.42 -2.97
CA ASN A 16 -5.14 -9.64 -4.15
C ASN A 16 -4.44 -8.28 -4.26
N ASP A 17 -3.37 -8.06 -3.50
CA ASP A 17 -2.56 -6.85 -3.57
C ASP A 17 -1.94 -6.66 -4.96
N GLN A 18 -1.89 -5.40 -5.41
CA GLN A 18 -1.28 -5.03 -6.68
C GLN A 18 0.07 -4.38 -6.45
N PHE A 19 1.11 -4.92 -7.10
CA PHE A 19 2.46 -4.36 -7.08
C PHE A 19 2.73 -3.61 -8.39
N LEU A 20 2.99 -2.30 -8.29
CA LEU A 20 3.39 -1.45 -9.42
C LEU A 20 4.82 -0.96 -9.19
N VAL A 21 5.72 -1.25 -10.13
CA VAL A 21 7.14 -0.86 -10.02
C VAL A 21 7.44 0.24 -11.02
N TYR A 22 7.94 1.37 -10.51
CA TYR A 22 8.37 2.52 -11.31
C TYR A 22 9.88 2.69 -11.19
N ALA A 23 10.59 2.62 -12.32
CA ALA A 23 12.02 2.88 -12.40
C ALA A 23 12.25 4.25 -13.05
N PHE A 24 13.09 5.07 -12.42
CA PHE A 24 13.47 6.39 -12.91
C PHE A 24 14.96 6.41 -13.21
N ASP A 25 15.34 7.19 -14.23
CA ASP A 25 16.75 7.43 -14.53
C ASP A 25 17.33 8.49 -13.58
N GLY A 26 18.52 8.23 -13.06
CA GLY A 26 19.25 9.12 -12.15
C GLY A 26 19.07 8.84 -10.66
N PRO A 27 20.00 9.35 -9.82
CA PRO A 27 19.95 9.13 -8.38
C PRO A 27 18.78 9.87 -7.75
N THR A 28 18.12 9.23 -6.79
CA THR A 28 17.28 9.92 -5.82
C THR A 28 18.19 10.86 -5.04
N GLY A 29 17.99 12.18 -5.15
CA GLY A 29 18.81 13.16 -4.44
C GLY A 29 18.63 13.05 -2.93
N ASP A 30 17.83 13.93 -2.34
CA ASP A 30 17.42 13.82 -0.95
C ASP A 30 16.23 12.85 -0.84
N LEU A 31 16.49 11.64 -0.32
CA LEU A 31 15.47 10.60 -0.15
C LEU A 31 14.37 11.03 0.82
N ASP A 32 14.71 11.70 1.92
CA ASP A 32 13.74 12.16 2.91
C ASP A 32 12.80 13.22 2.30
N GLN A 33 13.36 14.13 1.49
CA GLN A 33 12.56 15.10 0.75
C GLN A 33 11.65 14.44 -0.29
N ALA A 34 12.12 13.39 -0.97
CA ALA A 34 11.34 12.63 -1.92
C ALA A 34 10.14 11.93 -1.23
N ILE A 35 10.39 11.24 -0.11
CA ILE A 35 9.36 10.59 0.72
C ILE A 35 8.33 11.62 1.21
N ALA A 36 8.79 12.76 1.74
CA ALA A 36 7.90 13.83 2.19
C ALA A 36 7.00 14.36 1.05
N THR A 37 7.54 14.43 -0.17
CA THR A 37 6.79 14.86 -1.36
C THR A 37 5.74 13.83 -1.76
N VAL A 38 6.09 12.54 -1.79
CA VAL A 38 5.14 11.45 -2.08
C VAL A 38 4.01 11.45 -1.05
N ARG A 39 4.34 11.47 0.24
CA ARG A 39 3.35 11.47 1.33
C ARG A 39 2.39 12.65 1.24
N ARG A 40 2.90 13.86 1.00
CA ARG A 40 2.07 15.07 0.83
C ARG A 40 1.11 14.95 -0.36
N ARG A 41 1.56 14.34 -1.47
CA ARG A 41 0.71 14.12 -2.64
C ARG A 41 -0.36 13.07 -2.36
N ALA A 42 -0.01 11.99 -1.67
CA ALA A 42 -0.95 10.96 -1.27
C ALA A 42 -2.03 11.51 -0.32
N GLN A 43 -1.65 12.35 0.65
CA GLN A 43 -2.59 13.06 1.53
C GLN A 43 -3.57 13.97 0.79
N ALA A 44 -3.21 14.48 -0.39
CA ALA A 44 -4.08 15.29 -1.23
C ALA A 44 -5.01 14.46 -2.13
N CYS A 45 -4.82 13.13 -2.18
CA CYS A 45 -5.64 12.21 -2.95
C CYS A 45 -6.62 11.50 -2.01
N ALA A 46 -7.91 11.82 -2.11
CA ALA A 46 -8.93 11.24 -1.23
C ALA A 46 -8.99 9.71 -1.32
N ASP A 47 -8.76 9.16 -2.52
CA ASP A 47 -8.80 7.70 -2.77
C ASP A 47 -7.64 6.95 -2.09
N LEU A 48 -6.54 7.64 -1.75
CA LEU A 48 -5.42 7.07 -0.99
C LEU A 48 -5.59 7.25 0.53
N GLY A 49 -6.59 8.02 0.96
CA GLY A 49 -6.87 8.35 2.36
C GLY A 49 -8.06 7.56 2.91
N VAL A 50 -8.19 6.28 2.57
CA VAL A 50 -9.30 5.41 3.01
C VAL A 50 -8.81 4.06 3.49
N CYS A 51 -9.54 3.49 4.45
CA CYS A 51 -9.42 2.10 4.87
C CYS A 51 -10.81 1.46 5.02
N ILE A 52 -10.84 0.15 5.24
CA ILE A 52 -12.06 -0.59 5.54
C ILE A 52 -12.39 -0.48 7.02
N ALA A 53 -13.54 0.11 7.31
CA ALA A 53 -14.16 0.01 8.63
C ALA A 53 -15.12 -1.19 8.64
N ASP A 54 -14.80 -2.18 9.48
CA ASP A 54 -15.75 -3.24 9.82
C ASP A 54 -16.79 -2.69 10.80
N THR A 55 -18.04 -2.66 10.37
CA THR A 55 -19.15 -2.04 11.09
C THR A 55 -19.90 -3.02 11.99
N GLY A 56 -19.47 -4.28 12.04
CA GLY A 56 -19.99 -5.30 12.95
C GLY A 56 -20.95 -6.29 12.29
N PHE A 57 -21.70 -7.01 13.13
CA PHE A 57 -22.54 -8.13 12.70
C PHE A 57 -23.74 -7.66 11.85
N TRP A 58 -23.92 -8.30 10.68
CA TRP A 58 -24.96 -8.03 9.66
C TRP A 58 -24.81 -6.78 8.80
N THR A 59 -23.68 -6.07 8.87
CA THR A 59 -23.41 -4.93 8.00
C THR A 59 -22.25 -5.24 7.06
N TYR A 60 -22.27 -4.61 5.88
CA TYR A 60 -21.12 -4.68 4.99
C TYR A 60 -20.00 -3.77 5.49
N PRO A 61 -18.72 -4.15 5.27
CA PRO A 61 -17.61 -3.22 5.44
C PRO A 61 -17.82 -1.98 4.58
N VAL A 62 -17.38 -0.85 5.08
CA VAL A 62 -17.47 0.44 4.39
C VAL A 62 -16.10 1.09 4.28
N TRP A 63 -15.90 1.86 3.21
CA TRP A 63 -14.76 2.75 3.12
C TRP A 63 -14.93 3.89 4.11
N ALA A 64 -13.93 4.10 4.97
CA ALA A 64 -13.86 5.19 5.92
C ALA A 64 -12.59 6.00 5.69
N PRO A 65 -12.59 7.31 6.00
CA PRO A 65 -11.37 8.10 5.96
C PRO A 65 -10.28 7.51 6.86
N CYS A 66 -9.08 7.34 6.32
CA CYS A 66 -7.87 6.93 7.01
C CYS A 66 -6.73 7.86 6.61
N GLY A 67 -6.13 8.55 7.58
CA GLY A 67 -5.09 9.52 7.27
C GLY A 67 -3.84 8.85 6.70
N VAL A 68 -3.20 9.50 5.72
CA VAL A 68 -1.93 9.01 5.16
C VAL A 68 -0.76 9.34 6.09
N GLY A 69 -0.25 8.30 6.73
CA GLY A 69 0.82 8.33 7.73
C GLY A 69 2.22 8.06 7.17
N ALA A 70 3.22 8.04 8.05
CA ALA A 70 4.59 7.70 7.68
C ALA A 70 4.82 6.18 7.59
N ASP A 71 3.98 5.42 8.28
CA ASP A 71 3.91 3.96 8.31
C ASP A 71 3.44 3.33 6.98
N GLN A 72 2.86 4.12 6.09
CA GLN A 72 2.45 3.72 4.74
C GLN A 72 3.56 3.90 3.69
N VAL A 73 4.76 4.35 4.10
CA VAL A 73 5.92 4.45 3.20
C VAL A 73 7.08 3.66 3.80
N ALA A 74 7.43 2.55 3.15
CA ALA A 74 8.58 1.73 3.52
C ALA A 74 9.79 2.03 2.63
N VAL A 75 10.98 2.03 3.22
CA VAL A 75 12.26 2.04 2.52
C VAL A 75 12.89 0.67 2.68
N HIS A 76 13.23 0.03 1.56
CA HIS A 76 13.90 -1.26 1.55
C HIS A 76 15.36 -1.07 1.14
N ASP A 77 16.26 -1.29 2.10
CA ASP A 77 17.69 -1.35 1.81
C ASP A 77 18.03 -2.67 1.13
N LEU A 78 18.48 -2.60 -0.11
CA LEU A 78 18.93 -3.77 -0.87
C LEU A 78 20.40 -4.07 -0.54
N ALA A 79 20.74 -5.35 -0.47
CA ALA A 79 22.13 -5.79 -0.28
C ALA A 79 23.02 -5.29 -1.43
N ASP A 80 22.51 -5.38 -2.67
CA ASP A 80 23.13 -4.83 -3.86
C ASP A 80 22.11 -4.01 -4.67
N ALA A 81 22.57 -2.89 -5.25
CA ALA A 81 21.75 -2.01 -6.09
C ALA A 81 21.56 -2.57 -7.51
N THR A 82 21.09 -3.81 -7.62
CA THR A 82 20.81 -4.45 -8.91
C THR A 82 19.31 -4.57 -9.15
N TRP A 83 18.93 -4.63 -10.43
CA TRP A 83 17.53 -4.86 -10.80
C TRP A 83 17.00 -6.22 -10.31
N ALA A 84 17.86 -7.24 -10.31
CA ALA A 84 17.48 -8.58 -9.83
C ALA A 84 17.15 -8.54 -8.32
N GLU A 85 17.99 -7.90 -7.51
CA GLU A 85 17.71 -7.74 -6.07
C GLU A 85 16.45 -6.91 -5.81
N CYS A 86 16.19 -5.88 -6.62
CA CYS A 86 14.94 -5.12 -6.54
C CYS A 86 13.72 -6.02 -6.79
N LEU A 87 13.75 -6.85 -7.83
CA LEU A 87 12.66 -7.80 -8.10
C LEU A 87 12.52 -8.86 -7.02
N THR A 88 13.62 -9.36 -6.46
CA THR A 88 13.59 -10.28 -5.31
C THR A 88 12.93 -9.64 -4.09
N ALA A 89 13.26 -8.38 -3.78
CA ALA A 89 12.64 -7.66 -2.69
C ALA A 89 11.13 -7.47 -2.91
N VAL A 90 10.71 -7.08 -4.11
CA VAL A 90 9.28 -6.95 -4.47
C VAL A 90 8.56 -8.30 -4.38
N ALA A 91 9.16 -9.39 -4.85
CA ALA A 91 8.57 -10.72 -4.74
C ALA A 91 8.38 -11.15 -3.28
N GLY A 92 9.28 -10.76 -2.39
CA GLY A 92 9.15 -11.00 -0.95
C GLY A 92 7.95 -10.30 -0.31
N LEU A 93 7.50 -9.17 -0.87
CA LEU A 93 6.32 -8.45 -0.37
C LEU A 93 5.02 -9.21 -0.58
N VAL A 94 4.99 -10.21 -1.47
CA VAL A 94 3.80 -11.06 -1.67
C VAL A 94 3.41 -11.79 -0.37
N GLU A 95 4.38 -12.10 0.49
CA GLU A 95 4.13 -12.72 1.80
C GLU A 95 3.69 -11.71 2.88
N ALA A 96 3.78 -10.41 2.60
CA ALA A 96 3.47 -9.30 3.52
C ALA A 96 2.29 -8.47 3.01
N GLN A 97 1.13 -9.12 2.89
CA GLN A 97 -0.10 -8.48 2.41
C GLN A 97 -0.54 -7.32 3.31
N LEU A 98 -1.18 -6.32 2.70
CA LEU A 98 -1.75 -5.19 3.41
C LEU A 98 -2.98 -5.61 4.24
N ASP A 99 -3.12 -5.05 5.44
CA ASP A 99 -4.40 -5.08 6.15
C ASP A 99 -5.21 -3.85 5.72
N ALA A 100 -6.22 -4.08 4.86
CA ALA A 100 -7.09 -3.04 4.35
C ALA A 100 -7.84 -2.25 5.44
N ARG A 101 -7.88 -2.72 6.69
CA ARG A 101 -8.44 -1.98 7.84
C ARG A 101 -7.47 -0.92 8.38
N VAL A 102 -6.18 -1.06 8.07
CA VAL A 102 -5.11 -0.14 8.47
C VAL A 102 -4.74 0.76 7.30
N MET A 103 -4.40 0.17 6.15
CA MET A 103 -3.98 0.88 4.93
C MET A 103 -4.29 0.08 3.67
N THR A 104 -4.43 0.76 2.55
CA THR A 104 -4.89 0.17 1.28
C THR A 104 -3.85 0.24 0.16
N TRP A 105 -2.69 0.82 0.44
CA TRP A 105 -1.52 0.94 -0.44
C TRP A 105 -0.24 1.08 0.38
#